data_AF-Q4RDH5-F1
#
_entry.id   AF-Q4RDH5-F1
#
_cell.length_a   1.000
_cell.length_b   1.000
_cell.length_c   1.000
_cell.angle_alpha   90.00
_cell.angle_beta   90.00
_cell.angle_gamma   90.00
#
_symmetry.space_group_name_H-M   'P 1'
#
loop_
_entity.id
_entity.type
_entity.pdbx_description
1 polymer ?
#
loop_
_entity_poly.entity_id
_entity_poly.type
_entity_poly.pdbx_seq_one_letter_code
_entity_poly.pdbx_strand_id
1 'polypeptide(L)' 'MSLISDNAAKILPIMFPALYKNSKSHWNKTIHCLIYNSLNLFIYINHKLFYYCTHHYNSYKHK' A
#
# COMPACT_ATOMS: atom_id res chain seq x y z
N MET A 1 -0.63 17.38 -1.45
CA MET A 1 -1.39 16.20 -1.01
C MET A 1 -2.74 16.02 -1.75
N SER A 2 -3.15 16.86 -2.72
CA SER A 2 -4.39 16.57 -3.49
C SER A 2 -4.16 15.55 -4.61
N LEU A 3 -3.12 15.71 -5.45
CA LEU A 3 -2.90 14.85 -6.62
C LEU A 3 -2.84 13.35 -6.32
N ILE A 4 -2.21 12.96 -5.21
CA ILE A 4 -2.15 11.55 -4.79
C ILE A 4 -3.53 11.05 -4.36
N SER A 5 -4.32 11.89 -3.69
CA SER A 5 -5.70 11.58 -3.31
C SER A 5 -6.61 11.47 -4.54
N ASP A 6 -6.51 12.44 -5.45
CA ASP A 6 -7.30 12.52 -6.68
C ASP A 6 -7.02 11.34 -7.63
N ASN A 7 -5.81 10.80 -7.59
CA ASN A 7 -5.37 9.68 -8.43
C ASN A 7 -5.13 8.38 -7.64
N ALA A 8 -5.58 8.31 -6.39
CA ALA A 8 -5.31 7.18 -5.50
C ALA A 8 -5.78 5.85 -6.12
N ALA A 9 -6.92 5.87 -6.82
CA ALA A 9 -7.50 4.72 -7.53
C ALA A 9 -6.55 4.06 -8.54
N LYS A 10 -5.63 4.83 -9.14
CA LYS A 10 -4.64 4.31 -10.11
C LYS A 10 -3.29 4.07 -9.47
N ILE A 11 -2.84 4.97 -8.58
CA ILE A 11 -1.52 4.92 -7.98
C ILE A 11 -1.42 3.80 -6.94
N LEU A 12 -2.42 3.68 -6.06
CA LEU A 12 -2.37 2.73 -4.95
C LEU A 12 -2.23 1.27 -5.43
N PRO A 13 -3.00 0.76 -6.40
CA PRO A 13 -2.81 -0.60 -6.90
C PRO A 13 -1.40 -0.88 -7.45
N ILE A 14 -0.72 0.11 -8.03
CA ILE A 14 0.63 -0.03 -8.59
C ILE A 14 1.69 -0.07 -7.49
N MET A 15 1.57 0.81 -6.49
CA MET A 15 2.54 0.88 -5.38
C MET A 15 2.33 -0.20 -4.31
N PHE A 16 1.08 -0.66 -4.13
CA PHE A 16 0.69 -1.54 -3.05
C PHE A 16 1.50 -2.85 -2.96
N PRO A 17 1.78 -3.58 -4.06
CA PRO A 17 2.55 -4.83 -4.00
C PRO A 17 3.96 -4.65 -3.40
N ALA A 18 4.67 -3.60 -3.80
CA ALA A 18 6.02 -3.32 -3.31
C ALA A 18 6.00 -2.91 -1.84
N LEU A 19 5.08 -2.02 -1.45
CA LEU A 19 4.93 -1.58 -0.06
C LEU A 19 4.49 -2.73 0.85
N TYR A 20 3.51 -3.52 0.43
CA TYR A 20 2.94 -4.62 1.22
C TYR A 20 3.88 -5.83 1.33
N LYS A 21 4.75 -6.06 0.34
CA LYS A 21 5.81 -7.09 0.44
C LYS A 21 6.89 -6.65 1.43
N ASN A 22 7.37 -5.41 1.29
CA ASN A 22 8.48 -4.89 2.11
C ASN A 22 8.05 -4.53 3.54
N SER A 23 6.75 -4.33 3.79
CA SER A 23 6.24 -4.15 5.15
C SER A 23 6.33 -5.42 5.99
N LYS A 24 6.35 -6.62 5.39
CA LYS A 24 6.44 -7.89 6.14
C LYS A 24 7.80 -8.11 6.78
N SER A 25 8.87 -7.74 6.07
CA SER A 25 10.22 -7.80 6.58
C SER A 25 11.12 -6.92 5.73
N HIS A 26 11.89 -6.08 6.40
CA HIS A 26 12.93 -5.26 5.77
C HIS A 26 14.12 -5.16 6.74
N TRP A 27 15.33 -5.33 6.22
CA TRP A 27 16.56 -5.35 7.03
C TRP A 27 16.83 -4.01 7.75
N ASN A 28 16.46 -2.91 7.10
CA ASN A 28 16.57 -1.57 7.67
C ASN A 28 15.28 -1.16 8.38
N LYS A 29 15.38 -0.91 9.69
CA LYS A 29 14.26 -0.54 10.57
C LYS A 29 13.65 0.83 10.22
N THR A 30 14.44 1.79 9.79
CA THR A 30 13.94 3.12 9.37
C THR A 30 13.10 3.01 8.12
N ILE A 31 13.58 2.26 7.11
CA ILE A 31 12.82 2.03 5.88
C ILE A 31 11.52 1.28 6.18
N HIS A 32 11.57 0.29 7.08
CA HIS A 32 10.38 -0.42 7.53
C HIS A 32 9.34 0.54 8.14
N CYS A 33 9.73 1.43 9.06
CA CYS A 33 8.84 2.44 9.63
C CYS A 33 8.26 3.40 8.56
N LEU A 34 9.07 3.83 7.59
CA LEU A 34 8.61 4.69 6.49
C LEU A 34 7.54 3.99 5.64
N ILE A 35 7.73 2.71 5.32
CA ILE A 35 6.75 1.91 4.58
C ILE A 35 5.43 1.82 5.36
N TYR A 36 5.48 1.55 6.66
CA TYR A 36 4.27 1.53 7.50
C TYR A 36 3.55 2.88 7.52
N ASN A 37 4.29 3.98 7.64
CA ASN A 37 3.72 5.32 7.57
C ASN A 37 3.06 5.60 6.21
N SER A 38 3.70 5.21 5.10
CA SER A 38 3.11 5.34 3.76
C SER A 38 1.84 4.50 3.60
N LEU A 39 1.81 3.26 4.10
CA LEU A 39 0.61 2.42 4.07
C LEU A 39 -0.53 3.05 4.89
N ASN A 40 -0.23 3.58 6.08
CA ASN A 40 -1.21 4.30 6.91
C ASN A 40 -1.76 5.56 6.22
N LEU A 41 -0.92 6.30 5.50
CA LEU A 41 -1.36 7.45 4.69
C LEU A 41 -2.34 7.01 3.60
N PHE A 42 -2.09 5.89 2.91
CA PHE A 42 -3.00 5.39 1.89
C PHE A 42 -4.33 4.88 2.47
N ILE A 43 -4.31 4.31 3.68
CA ILE A 43 -5.53 3.95 4.44
C ILE A 43 -6.36 5.21 4.73
N TYR A 44 -5.70 6.29 5.21
CA TYR A 44 -6.36 7.56 5.50
C TYR A 44 -6.96 8.21 4.24
N ILE A 45 -6.27 8.14 3.10
CA ILE A 45 -6.75 8.70 1.82
C ILE A 45 -7.96 7.93 1.30
N ASN A 46 -7.91 6.60 1.24
CA ASN A 46 -9.01 5.79 0.74
C ASN A 46 -9.00 4.36 1.31
N HIS A 47 -9.66 4.20 2.45
CA HIS A 47 -9.75 2.92 3.16
C HIS A 47 -10.36 1.79 2.32
N LYS A 48 -11.42 2.07 1.53
CA LYS A 48 -12.07 1.06 0.68
C LYS A 48 -11.13 0.54 -0.41
N LEU A 49 -10.41 1.45 -1.05
CA LEU A 49 -9.45 1.09 -2.09
C LEU A 49 -8.27 0.29 -1.54
N PHE A 50 -7.78 0.64 -0.36
CA PHE A 50 -6.73 -0.14 0.32
C PHE A 50 -7.17 -1.58 0.57
N TYR A 51 -8.40 -1.78 1.06
CA TYR A 51 -8.96 -3.12 1.29
C TYR A 51 -9.10 -3.91 -0.01
N TYR A 52 -9.56 -3.26 -1.09
CA TYR A 52 -9.62 -3.86 -2.42
C TYR A 52 -8.23 -4.32 -2.90
N CYS A 53 -7.21 -3.48 -2.78
CA CYS A 53 -5.83 -3.82 -3.16
C CYS A 53 -5.28 -4.99 -2.33
N THR A 54 -5.62 -5.06 -1.04
CA THR A 54 -5.23 -6.15 -0.16
C THR A 54 -5.84 -7.48 -0.60
N HIS A 55 -7.16 -7.49 -0.86
CA HIS A 55 -7.87 -8.68 -1.38
C HIS A 55 -7.29 -9.12 -2.72
N HIS A 56 -7.17 -8.19 -3.66
CA HIS A 56 -6.62 -8.45 -4.98
C HIS A 56 -5.21 -9.05 -4.88
N TYR A 57 -4.31 -8.44 -4.11
CA TYR A 57 -2.95 -8.96 -3.90
C TYR A 57 -2.93 -10.38 -3.36
N ASN A 58 -3.81 -10.70 -2.40
CA ASN A 58 -3.92 -12.05 -1.85
C ASN A 58 -4.47 -13.05 -2.87
N SER A 59 -5.48 -12.67 -3.66
CA SER A 59 -6.02 -13.51 -4.75
C SER A 59 -4.97 -13.83 -5.82
N TYR A 60 -4.09 -12.89 -6.16
CA TYR A 60 -2.97 -13.14 -7.08
C TYR A 60 -1.89 -14.04 -6.49
N LYS A 61 -1.67 -13.97 -5.18
CA LYS A 61 -0.66 -14.82 -4.50
C LYS A 61 -1.09 -16.28 -4.38
N HIS A 62 -2.39 -16.57 -4.46
CA HIS A 62 -2.96 -17.93 -4.38
C HIS A 62 -3.23 -18.59 -5.75
N LYS A 63 -2.82 -17.94 -6.84
CA LYS A 63 -2.65 -18.59 -8.16
C LYS A 63 -1.20 -18.98 -8.35
#